data_AF-A0A7V1KMI2-F1
#
_entry.id   AF-A0A7V1KMI2-F1
#
_cell.length_a   1.000
_cell.length_b   1.000
_cell.length_c   1.000
_cell.angle_alpha   90.00
_cell.angle_beta   90.00
_cell.angle_gamma   90.00
#
_symmetry.space_group_name_H-M   'P 1'
#
loop_
_entity.id
_entity.type
_entity.pdbx_description
1 polymer ?
#
loop_
_entity_poly.entity_id
_entity_poly.type
_entity_poly.pdbx_seq_one_letter_code
_entity_poly.pdbx_strand_id
1 'polypeptide(L)' 'ALPPHLKEHYQRLLETVADPVAVVEDNTCGGCHLRLSETLLERVREGREVVFCENCSRFLLARWR' A
#
# COMPACT_ATOMS: atom_id res chain seq x y z
N ALA A 1 6.48 -7.23 -17.74
CA ALA A 1 6.55 -5.76 -17.62
C ALA A 1 5.49 -5.30 -16.60
N LEU A 2 5.74 -4.22 -15.86
CA LEU A 2 4.75 -3.69 -14.90
C LEU A 2 3.57 -3.03 -15.65
N PRO A 3 2.30 -3.25 -15.25
CA PRO A 3 1.15 -2.56 -15.81
C PRO A 3 1.31 -1.03 -15.80
N PRO A 4 0.97 -0.30 -16.89
CA PRO A 4 1.19 1.14 -16.99
C PRO A 4 0.58 1.94 -15.82
N HIS A 5 -0.65 1.61 -15.42
CA HIS A 5 -1.35 2.30 -14.35
C HIS A 5 -0.62 2.20 -12.98
N LEU A 6 0.04 1.08 -12.69
CA LEU A 6 0.83 0.92 -11.46
C LEU A 6 2.10 1.76 -11.51
N LYS A 7 2.75 1.81 -12.67
CA LYS A 7 3.94 2.65 -12.89
C LYS A 7 3.60 4.13 -12.70
N GLU A 8 2.54 4.60 -13.34
CA GLU A 8 2.06 5.98 -13.22
C GLU A 8 1.67 6.34 -11.78
N HIS A 9 1.01 5.43 -11.08
CA HIS A 9 0.67 5.64 -9.67
C HIS A 9 1.91 5.76 -8.78
N TYR A 10 2.89 4.88 -8.98
CA TYR A 10 4.17 4.95 -8.27
C TYR A 10 4.91 6.25 -8.52
N GLN A 11 4.94 6.72 -9.78
CA GLN A 11 5.58 7.99 -10.15
C GLN A 11 4.90 9.19 -9.48
N ARG A 12 3.56 9.24 -9.46
CA ARG A 12 2.82 10.30 -8.75
C ARG A 12 3.10 10.33 -7.25
N LEU A 13 3.24 9.16 -6.62
CA LEU A 13 3.59 9.11 -5.19
C LEU A 13 5.00 9.66 -4.93
N LEU A 14 5.98 9.40 -5.80
CA LEU A 14 7.33 9.95 -5.65
C LEU A 14 7.39 11.49 -5.66
N GLU A 15 6.39 12.16 -6.24
CA GLU A 15 6.29 13.61 -6.22
C GLU A 15 5.93 14.16 -4.82
N THR A 16 5.40 13.32 -3.93
CA THR A 16 4.82 13.75 -2.65
C THR A 16 5.38 13.01 -1.43
N VAL A 17 5.94 11.81 -1.61
CA VAL A 17 6.50 10.99 -0.54
C VAL A 17 7.83 10.35 -0.97
N ALA A 18 8.75 10.20 -0.01
CA ALA A 18 10.03 9.54 -0.26
C ALA A 18 9.89 8.04 -0.53
N ASP A 19 8.91 7.38 0.11
CA ASP A 19 8.62 5.96 -0.08
C ASP A 19 7.16 5.74 -0.48
N PRO A 20 6.90 5.38 -1.76
CA PRO A 20 5.58 5.01 -2.25
C PRO A 20 5.05 3.69 -1.68
N VAL A 21 5.89 2.86 -1.07
CA VAL A 21 5.53 1.57 -0.49
C VAL A 21 5.48 1.69 1.03
N ALA A 22 4.46 1.09 1.63
CA ALA A 22 4.31 1.05 3.08
C ALA A 22 4.11 -0.39 3.52
N VAL A 23 4.91 -0.82 4.49
CA VAL A 23 4.70 -2.10 5.17
C VAL A 23 3.49 -1.99 6.08
N VAL A 24 2.61 -2.98 6.06
CA VAL A 24 1.52 -3.09 7.03
C VAL A 24 2.07 -3.63 8.35
N GLU A 25 1.90 -2.86 9.42
CA GLU A 25 2.33 -3.21 10.79
C GLU A 25 1.19 -2.92 11.77
N ASP A 26 0.86 -3.87 12.66
CA ASP A 26 -0.22 -3.74 13.66
C ASP A 26 -1.58 -3.26 13.10
N ASN A 27 -1.94 -3.78 11.91
CA ASN A 27 -3.15 -3.39 11.17
C ASN A 27 -3.17 -1.89 10.75
N THR A 28 -2.00 -1.24 10.70
CA THR A 28 -1.82 0.15 10.26
C THR A 28 -0.94 0.23 9.01
N CYS A 29 -1.09 1.32 8.28
CA CYS A 29 -0.16 1.67 7.20
C CYS A 29 1.15 2.19 7.80
N GLY A 30 2.29 1.55 7.52
CA GLY A 30 3.61 2.03 7.96
C GLY A 30 4.04 3.39 7.38
N GLY A 31 3.27 3.94 6.44
CA GLY A 31 3.53 5.25 5.83
C GLY A 31 2.77 6.42 6.47
N CYS A 32 1.46 6.26 6.73
CA CYS A 32 0.63 7.32 7.33
C CYS A 32 0.18 7.02 8.76
N HIS A 33 0.47 5.83 9.27
CA HIS A 33 0.15 5.36 10.64
C HIS A 33 -1.34 5.28 10.98
N LEU A 34 -2.23 5.45 10.00
CA LEU A 34 -3.66 5.24 10.19
C LEU A 34 -4.00 3.75 10.12
N ARG A 35 -5.00 3.36 10.91
CA ARG A 35 -5.58 2.01 10.90
C ARG A 35 -6.25 1.75 9.56
N LEU A 36 -5.99 0.57 9.03
CA LEU A 36 -6.59 0.10 7.78
C LEU A 36 -7.92 -0.62 8.09
N SER A 37 -8.87 -0.53 7.17
CA SER A 37 -10.12 -1.28 7.23
C SER A 37 -9.89 -2.80 7.16
N GLU A 38 -10.78 -3.58 7.78
CA GLU A 38 -10.67 -5.04 7.82
C GLU A 38 -10.68 -5.64 6.41
N THR A 39 -11.57 -5.16 5.54
CA THR A 39 -11.62 -5.58 4.13
C THR A 39 -10.31 -5.32 3.39
N LEU A 40 -9.64 -4.18 3.63
CA LEU A 40 -8.35 -3.89 3.03
C LEU A 40 -7.26 -4.82 3.57
N LEU A 41 -7.27 -5.09 4.87
CA LEU A 41 -6.33 -6.02 5.51
C LEU A 41 -6.51 -7.45 4.99
N GLU A 42 -7.73 -7.91 4.76
CA GLU A 42 -8.02 -9.19 4.11
C GLU A 42 -7.43 -9.26 2.71
N ARG A 43 -7.65 -8.24 1.87
CA ARG A 43 -7.07 -8.17 0.52
C ARG A 43 -5.54 -8.19 0.54
N VAL A 44 -4.91 -7.46 1.47
CA VAL A 44 -3.45 -7.47 1.65
C VAL A 44 -2.96 -8.86 2.07
N ARG A 45 -3.68 -9.56 2.96
CA ARG A 45 -3.33 -10.93 3.41
C ARG A 45 -3.52 -11.96 2.30
N GLU A 46 -4.53 -11.80 1.44
CA GLU A 46 -4.75 -12.71 0.31
C GLU A 46 -3.62 -12.66 -0.72
N GLY A 47 -2.97 -11.50 -0.89
CA GLY A 47 -1.80 -11.35 -1.76
C GLY A 47 -2.07 -11.59 -3.24
N ARG A 48 -3.33 -11.51 -3.67
CA ARG A 48 -3.77 -11.78 -5.06
C ARG A 48 -3.72 -10.55 -5.97
N GLU A 49 -3.67 -9.37 -5.38
CA GLU A 49 -3.71 -8.10 -6.09
C GLU A 49 -2.81 -7.05 -5.42
N VAL A 50 -2.51 -5.99 -6.16
CA VAL A 50 -1.85 -4.81 -5.59
C VAL A 50 -2.88 -4.02 -4.81
N VAL A 51 -2.59 -3.78 -3.53
CA VAL A 51 -3.48 -3.03 -2.64
C VAL A 51 -2.83 -1.70 -2.28
N PHE A 52 -3.64 -0.65 -2.17
CA PHE A 52 -3.23 0.70 -1.80
C PHE A 52 -3.82 1.08 -0.45
N CYS A 53 -3.11 1.91 0.31
CA CYS A 53 -3.66 2.52 1.52
C CYS A 53 -4.84 3.42 1.16
N GLU A 54 -5.99 3.20 1.80
CA GLU A 54 -7.20 4.03 1.58
C GLU A 54 -7.05 5.49 2.02
N ASN A 55 -6.02 5.80 2.82
CA ASN A 55 -5.78 7.14 3.36
C ASN A 55 -4.66 7.91 2.64
N CYS A 56 -3.55 7.25 2.29
CA CYS A 56 -2.38 7.92 1.71
C CYS A 56 -1.99 7.39 0.33
N SER A 57 -2.78 6.48 -0.24
CA SER A 57 -2.58 5.84 -1.54
C SER A 57 -1.29 5.00 -1.69
N ARG A 58 -0.39 4.96 -0.70
CA ARG A 58 0.83 4.14 -0.79
C ARG A 58 0.51 2.66 -1.06
N PHE A 59 1.36 2.01 -1.83
CA PHE A 59 1.30 0.56 -2.05
C PHE A 59 1.48 -0.15 -0.71
N LEU A 60 0.62 -1.11 -0.40
CA LEU A 60 0.72 -1.87 0.84
C LEU A 60 1.48 -3.18 0.62
N LEU A 61 2.52 -3.38 1.43
CA LEU A 61 3.27 -4.62 1.49
C LEU A 61 2.95 -5.33 2.80
N ALA A 62 2.50 -6.58 2.70
CA ALA A 62 2.28 -7.45 3.84
C ALA A 62 3.63 -7.94 4.39
N ARG A 63 3.94 -7.69 5.67
CA ARG A 63 5.09 -8.30 6.37
C ARG A 63 4.61 -9.25 7.46
N TRP A 64 3.85 -10.27 7.06
CA TRP A 64 3.45 -11.35 7.95
C TRP A 64 4.54 -12.42 7.92
N ARG A 65 5.10 -12.72 9.09
CA ARG A 65 5.95 -13.89 9.35
C ARG A 65 5.09 -15.00 9.92
#